data_AF-A0A931SC63-F1
#
_entry.id   AF-A0A931SC63-F1
#
_cell.length_a   1.000
_cell.length_b   1.000
_cell.length_c   1.000
_cell.angle_alpha   90.00
_cell.angle_beta   90.00
_cell.angle_gamma   90.00
#
_symmetry.space_group_name_H-M   'P 1'
#
loop_
_entity.id
_entity.type
_entity.pdbx_description
1 polymer ?
#
loop_
_entity_poly.entity_id
_entity_poly.type
_entity_poly.pdbx_seq_one_letter_code
_entity_poly.pdbx_strand_id
1 'polypeptide(L)'
;YDSVAMKVDLELGGTDQTFNMLAGRQLVRAMQGREKFVMTTPLLTDAKGVKIGKTEGNVIGITDPATDFFGKIMSLGDDAIIPCFTLLTDTDLPDIEDMKQKLLKGDNPMMFKKKLAFALTAVFYNLGIIAGILFFVPVWGPIGLAWGVALGAFLHLSIQFPVLARLNFRPRFVSLKHTPGLRQVFLLSLPRVFALSLNQIIIIILVSLGSLLSAGSITIFQFSNNLRYLPIGIFGVSYAIAAFPKLTEAALKKSKEVFYADLGAVVETILFWVVPLAGFTVLLRAHIVRLALGAGLFGWSDTRLTAAALAIFAISMIAEALAPILIRAFYAIGNTRLPLVVSLFTALFVVTSAPLLLSLFTSRRISGKFVASFLKVGDLSDVGVLGLVLAFTLGSIVHVTLLALALSFETRRYFNGSVANGMRLAVLRTGIAALAATLVGYGVLYLLSFLISLSTFWGVLGEASITFLVGASFYAALMYVMGSEEMRSIIVAIRQKTFRSASLLTEISENGDRISK
;
A
#
# COMPACT_ATOMS: atom_id res chain seq x y z
N TYR A 1 0.04 41.98 -6.98
CA TYR A 1 -0.85 42.42 -8.07
C TYR A 1 -1.23 41.24 -8.96
N ASP A 2 -0.30 40.34 -9.25
CA ASP A 2 -0.53 39.14 -10.08
C ASP A 2 -1.74 38.29 -9.66
N SER A 3 -1.97 38.08 -8.35
CA SER A 3 -3.15 37.35 -7.86
C SER A 3 -4.49 38.03 -8.25
N VAL A 4 -4.49 39.36 -8.39
CA VAL A 4 -5.64 40.16 -8.85
C VAL A 4 -5.80 39.98 -10.35
N ALA A 5 -4.72 40.20 -11.12
CA ALA A 5 -4.74 40.10 -12.58
C ALA A 5 -5.14 38.69 -13.07
N MET A 6 -4.63 37.65 -12.44
CA MET A 6 -4.87 36.25 -12.80
C MET A 6 -6.14 35.65 -12.18
N LYS A 7 -6.90 36.44 -11.41
CA LYS A 7 -8.10 35.98 -10.70
C LYS A 7 -7.87 34.73 -9.83
N VAL A 8 -6.76 34.67 -9.08
CA VAL A 8 -6.36 33.47 -8.31
C VAL A 8 -7.31 33.18 -7.15
N ASP A 9 -7.71 31.91 -6.98
CA ASP A 9 -8.53 31.42 -5.85
C ASP A 9 -7.71 30.72 -4.75
N LEU A 10 -6.61 30.06 -5.12
CA LEU A 10 -5.64 29.45 -4.20
C LEU A 10 -4.22 29.77 -4.65
N GLU A 11 -3.41 30.29 -3.74
CA GLU A 11 -2.00 30.55 -3.94
C GLU A 11 -1.17 29.58 -3.09
N LEU A 12 -0.30 28.81 -3.75
CA LEU A 12 0.62 27.86 -3.13
C LEU A 12 2.03 28.44 -3.15
N GLY A 13 2.72 28.41 -2.02
CA GLY A 13 4.09 28.93 -1.94
C GLY A 13 4.88 28.41 -0.74
N GLY A 14 6.15 28.81 -0.68
CA GLY A 14 6.97 28.54 0.49
C GLY A 14 6.55 29.39 1.69
N THR A 15 6.84 28.90 2.89
CA THR A 15 6.63 29.62 4.17
C THR A 15 7.35 30.98 4.22
N ASP A 16 8.42 31.17 3.45
CA ASP A 16 9.11 32.45 3.26
C ASP A 16 8.29 33.50 2.53
N GLN A 17 7.33 33.09 1.70
CA GLN A 17 6.47 33.99 0.91
C GLN A 17 5.13 34.28 1.57
N THR A 18 4.88 33.77 2.77
CA THR A 18 3.59 33.91 3.48
C THR A 18 3.11 35.36 3.53
N PHE A 19 4.01 36.28 3.89
CA PHE A 19 3.69 37.71 3.96
C PHE A 19 3.22 38.27 2.60
N ASN A 20 3.98 38.00 1.53
CA ASN A 20 3.66 38.47 0.18
C ASN A 20 2.34 37.89 -0.34
N MET A 21 2.11 36.60 -0.09
CA MET A 21 0.88 35.91 -0.49
C MET A 21 -0.33 36.46 0.27
N LEU A 22 -0.20 36.76 1.58
CA LEU A 22 -1.24 37.38 2.39
C LEU A 22 -1.50 38.85 2.00
N ALA A 23 -0.46 39.63 1.68
CA ALA A 23 -0.62 40.96 1.12
C ALA A 23 -1.39 40.92 -0.22
N GLY A 24 -1.07 39.95 -1.07
CA GLY A 24 -1.85 39.69 -2.29
C GLY A 24 -3.31 39.30 -2.01
N ARG A 25 -3.61 38.67 -0.87
CA ARG A 25 -4.99 38.32 -0.47
C ARG A 25 -5.78 39.56 -0.10
N GLN A 26 -5.18 40.45 0.69
CA GLN A 26 -5.77 41.74 1.01
C GLN A 26 -6.04 42.56 -0.24
N LEU A 27 -5.13 42.53 -1.21
CA LEU A 27 -5.28 43.24 -2.47
C LEU A 27 -6.44 42.68 -3.33
N VAL A 28 -6.56 41.35 -3.43
CA VAL A 28 -7.70 40.70 -4.12
C VAL A 28 -9.03 41.02 -3.43
N ARG A 29 -9.05 41.04 -2.10
CA ARG A 29 -10.23 41.44 -1.32
C ARG A 29 -10.62 42.89 -1.58
N ALA A 30 -9.65 43.80 -1.56
CA ALA A 30 -9.90 45.23 -1.76
C ALA A 30 -10.32 45.58 -3.20
N MET A 31 -9.71 44.96 -4.21
CA MET A 31 -9.92 45.32 -5.62
C MET A 31 -11.03 44.52 -6.31
N GLN A 32 -11.32 43.31 -5.85
CA GLN A 32 -12.25 42.38 -6.52
C GLN A 32 -13.37 41.88 -5.61
N GLY A 33 -13.41 42.32 -4.34
CA GLY A 33 -14.47 41.94 -3.39
C GLY A 33 -14.52 40.44 -3.08
N ARG A 34 -13.43 39.70 -3.35
CA ARG A 34 -13.37 38.24 -3.21
C ARG A 34 -12.21 37.80 -2.32
N GLU A 35 -12.37 36.65 -1.69
CA GLU A 35 -11.33 36.03 -0.86
C GLU A 35 -10.48 35.07 -1.70
N LYS A 36 -9.19 34.95 -1.37
CA LYS A 36 -8.29 33.91 -1.91
C LYS A 36 -7.66 33.11 -0.77
N PHE A 37 -7.38 31.84 -1.01
CA PHE A 37 -6.68 30.98 -0.06
C PHE A 37 -5.17 31.07 -0.26
N VAL A 38 -4.42 30.95 0.83
CA VAL A 38 -2.96 30.85 0.83
C VAL A 38 -2.59 29.57 1.56
N MET A 39 -1.85 28.70 0.89
CA MET A 39 -1.32 27.47 1.49
C MET A 39 0.20 27.45 1.34
N THR A 40 0.87 27.40 2.49
CA THR A 40 2.33 27.47 2.57
C THR A 40 2.92 26.10 2.86
N THR A 41 4.04 25.77 2.21
CA THR A 41 4.84 24.59 2.54
C THR A 41 6.17 24.97 3.20
N PRO A 42 6.70 24.12 4.09
CA PRO A 42 8.04 24.35 4.65
C PRO A 42 9.07 24.39 3.54
N LEU A 43 10.04 25.29 3.64
CA LEU A 43 11.19 25.27 2.75
C LEU A 43 12.20 24.22 3.22
N LEU A 44 12.87 23.60 2.26
CA LEU A 44 14.04 22.79 2.56
C LEU A 44 15.23 23.72 2.81
N THR A 45 15.79 23.64 4.02
CA THR A 45 16.94 24.44 4.47
C THR A 45 18.09 23.53 4.90
N ASP A 46 19.31 24.06 4.89
CA ASP A 46 20.48 23.40 5.46
C ASP A 46 20.67 23.67 6.97
N ALA A 47 21.65 23.00 7.59
CA ALA A 47 22.66 23.50 8.51
C ALA A 47 22.27 24.70 9.37
N LYS A 48 22.28 25.81 8.66
CA LYS A 48 22.38 27.16 9.17
C LYS A 48 21.08 27.92 8.90
N GLY A 49 20.02 27.22 8.47
CA GLY A 49 18.76 27.79 8.03
C GLY A 49 18.81 28.38 6.63
N VAL A 50 19.88 28.14 5.85
CA VAL A 50 20.00 28.68 4.50
C VAL A 50 19.15 27.86 3.55
N LYS A 51 18.37 28.55 2.72
CA LYS A 51 17.44 27.94 1.76
C LYS A 51 18.21 27.11 0.72
N ILE A 52 17.72 25.92 0.42
CA ILE A 52 18.19 25.15 -0.72
C ILE A 52 17.60 25.77 -1.99
N GLY A 53 18.42 26.48 -2.76
CA GLY A 53 17.95 27.33 -3.87
C GLY A 53 19.03 27.73 -4.86
N LYS A 54 18.61 28.14 -6.06
CA LYS A 54 19.51 28.55 -7.15
C LYS A 54 20.44 29.71 -6.74
N THR A 55 19.93 30.63 -5.93
CA THR A 55 20.62 31.83 -5.45
C THR A 55 21.76 31.51 -4.48
N GLU A 56 21.61 30.43 -3.70
CA GLU A 56 22.58 30.02 -2.65
C GLU A 56 23.59 28.98 -3.18
N GLY A 57 23.52 28.63 -4.47
CA GLY A 57 24.46 27.70 -5.12
C GLY A 57 24.31 26.22 -4.70
N ASN A 58 23.38 25.91 -3.78
CA ASN A 58 23.16 24.57 -3.22
C ASN A 58 21.91 23.86 -3.81
N VAL A 59 21.40 24.30 -4.96
CA VAL A 59 20.14 23.80 -5.52
C VAL A 59 20.18 22.31 -5.89
N ILE A 60 19.12 21.58 -5.54
CA ILE A 60 18.85 20.21 -5.99
C ILE A 60 17.72 20.26 -7.01
N GLY A 61 18.06 20.13 -8.29
CA GLY A 61 17.08 20.17 -9.38
C GLY A 61 16.53 18.78 -9.65
N ILE A 62 15.20 18.63 -9.73
CA ILE A 62 14.56 17.35 -10.12
C ILE A 62 14.98 16.92 -11.54
N THR A 63 15.32 17.90 -12.38
CA THR A 63 15.86 17.71 -13.72
C THR A 63 17.37 17.51 -13.75
N ASP A 64 18.04 17.56 -12.60
CA ASP A 64 19.48 17.32 -12.57
C ASP A 64 19.76 15.90 -13.07
N PRO A 65 20.89 15.70 -13.75
CA PRO A 65 21.39 14.37 -13.99
C PRO A 65 21.38 13.58 -12.68
N ALA A 66 20.88 12.36 -12.74
CA ALA A 66 20.62 11.51 -11.58
C ALA A 66 21.84 11.44 -10.63
N THR A 67 23.05 11.41 -11.21
CA THR A 67 24.34 11.43 -10.50
C THR A 67 24.56 12.68 -9.64
N ASP A 68 24.16 13.82 -10.17
CA ASP A 68 24.31 15.12 -9.54
C ASP A 68 23.22 15.30 -8.50
N PHE A 69 22.00 14.85 -8.79
CA PHE A 69 20.90 14.80 -7.83
C PHE A 69 21.28 14.01 -6.57
N PHE A 70 21.72 12.77 -6.74
CA PHE A 70 22.16 11.92 -5.62
C PHE A 70 23.37 12.52 -4.90
N GLY A 71 24.37 12.99 -5.65
CA GLY A 71 25.56 13.62 -5.09
C GLY A 71 25.23 14.82 -4.22
N LYS A 72 24.29 15.65 -4.67
CA LYS A 72 23.77 16.79 -3.91
C LYS A 72 23.05 16.35 -2.66
N ILE A 73 22.19 15.33 -2.71
CA ILE A 73 21.53 14.75 -1.52
C ILE A 73 22.56 14.22 -0.51
N MET A 74 23.62 13.54 -0.97
CA MET A 74 24.67 13.03 -0.09
C MET A 74 25.55 14.14 0.52
N SER A 75 25.67 15.27 -0.18
CA SER A 75 26.41 16.45 0.27
C SER A 75 25.65 17.33 1.25
N LEU A 76 24.35 17.06 1.46
CA LEU A 76 23.57 17.75 2.48
C LEU A 76 24.14 17.47 3.88
N GLY A 77 23.96 18.41 4.81
CA GLY A 77 24.28 18.19 6.22
C GLY A 77 23.43 17.06 6.83
N ASP A 78 23.89 16.49 7.95
CA ASP A 78 23.17 15.38 8.63
C ASP A 78 21.82 15.84 9.23
N ASP A 79 21.73 17.11 9.58
CA ASP A 79 20.54 17.84 10.00
C ASP A 79 19.43 17.89 8.93
N ALA A 80 19.80 17.89 7.64
CA ALA A 80 18.87 17.95 6.53
C ALA A 80 18.25 16.58 6.19
N ILE A 81 18.76 15.49 6.77
CA ILE A 81 18.25 14.13 6.56
C ILE A 81 16.77 14.05 6.90
N ILE A 82 16.38 14.50 8.09
CA ILE A 82 15.00 14.41 8.59
C ILE A 82 14.04 15.34 7.81
N PRO A 83 14.38 16.62 7.56
CA PRO A 83 13.62 17.48 6.64
C PRO A 83 13.43 16.87 5.26
N CYS A 84 14.46 16.27 4.66
CA CYS A 84 14.34 15.62 3.36
C CYS A 84 13.41 14.41 3.39
N PHE A 85 13.48 13.55 4.40
CA PHE A 85 12.50 12.46 4.55
C PHE A 85 11.07 12.99 4.77
N THR A 86 10.92 14.12 5.47
CA THR A 86 9.60 14.70 5.76
C THR A 86 8.98 15.35 4.53
N LEU A 87 9.79 15.98 3.69
CA LEU A 87 9.32 16.82 2.58
C LEU A 87 9.42 16.16 1.21
N LEU A 88 10.33 15.20 1.03
CA LEU A 88 10.66 14.64 -0.29
C LEU A 88 10.30 13.16 -0.45
N THR A 89 9.92 12.47 0.63
CA THR A 89 9.55 11.05 0.57
C THR A 89 8.17 10.82 1.17
N ASP A 90 7.59 9.67 0.85
CA ASP A 90 6.34 9.14 1.38
C ASP A 90 6.56 8.34 2.68
N THR A 91 7.66 8.60 3.38
CA THR A 91 8.01 7.89 4.61
C THR A 91 7.10 8.33 5.76
N ASP A 92 6.55 7.35 6.49
CA ASP A 92 5.62 7.62 7.58
C ASP A 92 6.26 8.46 8.70
N LEU A 93 5.52 9.45 9.22
CA LEU A 93 6.00 10.35 10.27
C LEU A 93 6.53 9.62 11.54
N PRO A 94 5.91 8.53 12.04
CA PRO A 94 6.47 7.74 13.14
C PRO A 94 7.84 7.13 12.83
N ASP A 95 8.06 6.67 11.59
CA ASP A 95 9.35 6.12 11.17
C ASP A 95 10.40 7.23 11.06
N ILE A 96 10.01 8.41 10.56
CA ILE A 96 10.88 9.59 10.53
C ILE A 96 11.28 10.00 11.96
N GLU A 97 10.35 9.95 12.92
CA GLU A 97 10.65 10.24 14.32
C GLU A 97 11.58 9.19 14.93
N ASP A 98 11.39 7.89 14.64
CA ASP A 98 12.34 6.85 15.07
C ASP A 98 13.75 7.06 14.46
N MET A 99 13.83 7.43 13.18
CA MET A 99 15.11 7.77 12.53
C MET A 99 15.77 8.98 13.19
N LYS A 100 14.98 10.00 13.56
CA LYS A 100 15.46 11.17 14.30
C LYS A 100 16.01 10.76 15.67
N GLN A 101 15.31 9.91 16.42
CA GLN A 101 15.77 9.41 17.71
C GLN A 101 17.05 8.57 17.59
N LYS A 102 17.19 7.78 16.54
CA LYS A 102 18.41 7.01 16.25
C LYS A 102 19.60 7.90 15.93
N LEU A 103 19.41 8.92 15.08
CA LEU A 103 20.43 9.93 14.79
C LEU A 103 20.88 10.66 16.06
N LEU A 104 19.94 11.04 16.94
CA LEU A 104 20.24 11.67 18.23
C LEU A 104 21.04 10.76 19.18
N LYS A 105 20.84 9.44 19.09
CA LYS A 105 21.60 8.43 19.85
C LYS A 105 22.97 8.11 19.26
N GLY A 106 23.37 8.76 18.17
CA GLY A 106 24.69 8.61 17.55
C GLY A 106 24.78 7.51 16.48
N ASP A 107 23.65 7.01 15.96
CA ASP A 107 23.69 6.11 14.81
C ASP A 107 24.27 6.83 13.57
N ASN A 108 24.99 6.08 12.74
CA ASN A 108 25.73 6.62 11.60
C ASN A 108 24.82 7.34 10.58
N PRO A 109 24.92 8.69 10.43
CA PRO A 109 24.08 9.47 9.52
C PRO A 109 24.20 9.06 8.05
N MET A 110 25.35 8.51 7.66
CA MET A 110 25.61 7.99 6.32
C MET A 110 24.62 6.89 5.92
N MET A 111 24.13 6.10 6.87
CA MET A 111 23.14 5.04 6.59
C MET A 111 21.79 5.64 6.19
N PHE A 112 21.37 6.70 6.88
CA PHE A 112 20.11 7.39 6.60
C PHE A 112 20.19 8.20 5.32
N LYS A 113 21.33 8.85 5.03
CA LYS A 113 21.58 9.51 3.74
C LYS A 113 21.48 8.54 2.56
N LYS A 114 22.07 7.34 2.69
CA LYS A 114 21.94 6.29 1.67
C LYS A 114 20.49 5.85 1.49
N LYS A 115 19.75 5.68 2.58
CA LYS A 115 18.33 5.31 2.56
C LYS A 115 17.47 6.38 1.87
N LEU A 116 17.71 7.65 2.19
CA LEU A 116 17.04 8.80 1.58
C LEU A 116 17.31 8.86 0.09
N ALA A 117 18.59 8.78 -0.28
CA ALA A 117 19.00 8.88 -1.66
C ALA A 117 18.46 7.70 -2.49
N PHE A 118 18.45 6.48 -1.94
CA PHE A 118 17.82 5.31 -2.57
C PHE A 118 16.32 5.50 -2.78
N ALA A 119 15.59 5.98 -1.76
CA ALA A 119 14.16 6.27 -1.88
C ALA A 119 13.86 7.27 -3.01
N LEU A 120 14.66 8.33 -3.11
CA LEU A 120 14.50 9.34 -4.16
C LEU A 120 14.92 8.84 -5.55
N THR A 121 15.85 7.87 -5.63
CA THR A 121 16.26 7.31 -6.93
C THR A 121 15.20 6.44 -7.60
N ALA A 122 14.24 5.89 -6.84
CA ALA A 122 13.14 5.10 -7.39
C ALA A 122 12.26 5.91 -8.36
N VAL A 123 12.25 7.24 -8.23
CA VAL A 123 11.56 8.14 -9.17
C VAL A 123 12.07 7.98 -10.60
N PHE A 124 13.36 7.70 -10.81
CA PHE A 124 13.93 7.52 -12.15
C PHE A 124 13.41 6.28 -12.88
N TYR A 125 12.97 5.24 -12.14
CA TYR A 125 12.29 4.10 -12.74
C TYR A 125 10.96 4.53 -13.39
N ASN A 126 10.15 5.30 -12.65
CA ASN A 126 8.88 5.83 -13.14
C ASN A 126 9.09 6.84 -14.27
N LEU A 127 10.14 7.67 -14.21
CA LEU A 127 10.47 8.59 -15.30
C LEU A 127 10.79 7.86 -16.61
N GLY A 128 11.52 6.74 -16.56
CA GLY A 128 11.76 5.92 -17.75
C GLY A 128 10.46 5.34 -18.33
N ILE A 129 9.54 4.89 -17.48
CA ILE A 129 8.21 4.41 -17.93
C ILE A 129 7.41 5.54 -18.59
N ILE A 130 7.36 6.73 -17.95
CA ILE A 130 6.67 7.90 -18.50
C ILE A 130 7.27 8.32 -19.83
N ALA A 131 8.60 8.34 -19.94
CA ALA A 131 9.28 8.59 -21.20
C ALA A 131 8.92 7.54 -22.27
N GLY A 132 8.82 6.27 -21.88
CA GLY A 132 8.31 5.21 -22.74
C GLY A 132 6.91 5.49 -23.25
N ILE A 133 5.98 5.89 -22.38
CA ILE A 133 4.59 6.23 -22.74
C ILE A 133 4.56 7.42 -23.70
N LEU A 134 5.32 8.49 -23.41
CA LEU A 134 5.24 9.73 -24.17
C LEU A 134 5.98 9.67 -25.51
N PHE A 135 7.11 8.95 -25.58
CA PHE A 135 8.00 8.99 -26.74
C PHE A 135 8.10 7.65 -27.47
N PHE A 136 8.09 6.52 -26.77
CA PHE A 136 8.31 5.21 -27.40
C PHE A 136 7.00 4.56 -27.86
N VAL A 137 5.91 4.70 -27.10
CA VAL A 137 4.59 4.14 -27.46
C VAL A 137 4.04 4.73 -28.76
N PRO A 138 4.13 6.04 -29.04
CA PRO A 138 3.67 6.58 -30.32
C PRO A 138 4.41 6.00 -31.55
N VAL A 139 5.66 5.56 -31.39
CA VAL A 139 6.51 5.09 -32.49
C VAL A 139 6.48 3.57 -32.63
N TRP A 140 6.56 2.84 -31.52
CA TRP A 140 6.69 1.39 -31.48
C TRP A 140 5.45 0.68 -30.91
N GLY A 141 4.40 1.42 -30.55
CA GLY A 141 3.21 0.85 -29.93
C GLY A 141 3.50 0.25 -28.55
N PRO A 142 2.81 -0.83 -28.13
CA PRO A 142 2.96 -1.40 -26.79
C PRO A 142 4.39 -1.86 -26.44
N ILE A 143 5.20 -2.26 -27.42
CA ILE A 143 6.60 -2.63 -27.17
C ILE A 143 7.46 -1.42 -26.77
N GLY A 144 7.05 -0.22 -27.17
CA GLY A 144 7.68 1.03 -26.74
C GLY A 144 7.56 1.24 -25.22
N LEU A 145 6.44 0.84 -24.62
CA LEU A 145 6.29 0.86 -23.16
C LEU A 145 7.30 -0.08 -22.48
N ALA A 146 7.54 -1.27 -23.05
CA ALA A 146 8.52 -2.21 -22.52
C ALA A 146 9.95 -1.63 -22.56
N TRP A 147 10.30 -0.91 -23.62
CA TRP A 147 11.57 -0.16 -23.69
C TRP A 147 11.64 0.98 -22.68
N GLY A 148 10.52 1.64 -22.37
CA GLY A 148 10.44 2.62 -21.29
C GLY A 148 10.74 2.02 -19.93
N VAL A 149 10.16 0.85 -19.63
CA VAL A 149 10.45 0.09 -18.41
C VAL A 149 11.95 -0.28 -18.34
N ALA A 150 12.53 -0.76 -19.44
CA ALA A 150 13.95 -1.09 -19.52
C ALA A 150 14.85 0.14 -19.30
N LEU A 151 14.50 1.27 -19.91
CA LEU A 151 15.18 2.55 -19.70
C LEU A 151 15.10 2.98 -18.23
N GLY A 152 13.91 2.91 -17.61
CA GLY A 152 13.73 3.23 -16.20
C GLY A 152 14.58 2.35 -15.29
N ALA A 153 14.62 1.04 -15.54
CA ALA A 153 15.47 0.11 -14.80
C ALA A 153 16.96 0.44 -14.98
N PHE A 154 17.37 0.76 -16.20
CA PHE A 154 18.74 1.17 -16.51
C PHE A 154 19.11 2.47 -15.79
N LEU A 155 18.26 3.49 -15.78
CA LEU A 155 18.49 4.76 -15.07
C LEU A 155 18.57 4.54 -13.57
N HIS A 156 17.64 3.75 -13.00
CA HIS A 156 17.61 3.41 -11.59
C HIS A 156 18.86 2.62 -11.15
N LEU A 157 19.44 1.78 -12.02
CA LEU A 157 20.71 1.12 -11.75
C LEU A 157 21.92 2.07 -11.94
N SER A 158 21.93 2.83 -13.04
CA SER A 158 23.06 3.65 -13.46
C SER A 158 23.39 4.74 -12.44
N ILE A 159 22.37 5.32 -11.79
CA ILE A 159 22.56 6.33 -10.74
C ILE A 159 23.37 5.79 -9.54
N GLN A 160 23.33 4.48 -9.29
CA GLN A 160 24.01 3.87 -8.14
C GLN A 160 25.52 3.67 -8.38
N PHE A 161 25.97 3.49 -9.63
CA PHE A 161 27.36 3.16 -9.94
C PHE A 161 28.39 4.26 -9.59
N PRO A 162 28.18 5.55 -9.91
CA PRO A 162 29.12 6.61 -9.57
C PRO A 162 29.34 6.77 -8.06
N VAL A 163 28.31 6.43 -7.27
CA VAL A 163 28.37 6.45 -5.80
C VAL A 163 29.26 5.33 -5.28
N LEU A 164 29.10 4.11 -5.80
CA LEU A 164 29.97 2.99 -5.45
C LEU A 164 31.44 3.32 -5.76
N ALA A 165 31.68 4.02 -6.89
CA ALA A 165 33.02 4.48 -7.25
C ALA A 165 33.60 5.51 -6.26
N ARG A 166 32.81 6.50 -5.80
CA ARG A 166 33.24 7.51 -4.80
C ARG A 166 33.49 6.92 -3.42
N LEU A 167 32.81 5.84 -3.05
CA LEU A 167 32.98 5.15 -1.76
C LEU A 167 34.22 4.23 -1.73
N ASN A 168 35.05 4.22 -2.78
CA ASN A 168 36.10 3.23 -2.99
C ASN A 168 35.60 1.76 -2.85
N PHE A 169 34.28 1.56 -3.01
CA PHE A 169 33.67 0.26 -2.87
C PHE A 169 33.79 -0.47 -4.21
N ARG A 170 34.70 -1.43 -4.27
CA ARG A 170 34.85 -2.30 -5.44
C ARG A 170 34.08 -3.59 -5.19
N PRO A 171 32.94 -3.84 -5.88
CA PRO A 171 32.28 -5.13 -5.78
C PRO A 171 33.27 -6.20 -6.23
N ARG A 172 33.64 -7.08 -5.30
CA ARG A 172 34.49 -8.25 -5.57
C ARG A 172 33.59 -9.47 -5.63
N PHE A 173 33.80 -10.31 -6.63
CA PHE A 173 33.22 -11.65 -6.63
C PHE A 173 33.88 -12.46 -5.53
N VAL A 174 33.15 -12.69 -4.44
CA VAL A 174 33.62 -13.50 -3.33
C VAL A 174 32.93 -14.86 -3.40
N SER A 175 33.72 -15.93 -3.30
CA SER A 175 33.19 -17.28 -3.30
C SER A 175 32.51 -17.57 -1.95
N LEU A 176 31.26 -18.04 -2.00
CA LEU A 176 30.50 -18.51 -0.83
C LEU A 176 31.23 -19.62 -0.04
N LYS A 177 32.17 -20.34 -0.67
CA LYS A 177 32.97 -21.36 0.01
C LYS A 177 33.96 -20.76 1.02
N HIS A 178 34.51 -19.58 0.72
CA HIS A 178 35.58 -18.94 1.50
C HIS A 178 35.06 -17.88 2.48
N THR A 179 33.74 -17.63 2.53
CA THR A 179 33.13 -16.63 3.41
C THR A 179 31.95 -17.25 4.17
N PRO A 180 32.21 -17.92 5.31
CA PRO A 180 31.21 -18.69 6.03
C PRO A 180 30.00 -17.85 6.47
N GLY A 181 30.22 -16.58 6.87
CA GLY A 181 29.13 -15.66 7.22
C GLY A 181 28.17 -15.38 6.04
N LEU A 182 28.71 -15.15 4.84
CA LEU A 182 27.90 -14.92 3.63
C LEU A 182 27.13 -16.18 3.23
N ARG A 183 27.76 -17.36 3.33
CA ARG A 183 27.11 -18.65 3.11
C ARG A 183 25.93 -18.86 4.06
N GLN A 184 26.09 -18.53 5.34
CA GLN A 184 25.03 -18.67 6.33
C GLN A 184 23.85 -17.75 6.02
N VAL A 185 24.10 -16.47 5.71
CA VAL A 185 23.04 -15.52 5.32
C VAL A 185 22.30 -16.01 4.06
N PHE A 186 23.05 -16.44 3.03
CA PHE A 186 22.47 -16.95 1.80
C PHE A 186 21.59 -18.18 2.03
N LEU A 187 22.09 -19.21 2.73
CA LEU A 187 21.34 -20.43 3.01
C LEU A 187 20.10 -20.19 3.90
N LEU A 188 20.16 -19.23 4.82
CA LEU A 188 19.02 -18.85 5.65
C LEU A 188 17.97 -18.02 4.89
N SER A 189 18.40 -17.23 3.90
CA SER A 189 17.51 -16.45 3.04
C SER A 189 16.79 -17.29 1.99
N LEU A 190 17.42 -18.37 1.52
CA LEU A 190 16.92 -19.17 0.39
C LEU A 190 15.49 -19.69 0.60
N PRO A 191 15.14 -20.29 1.76
CA PRO A 191 13.77 -20.72 2.02
C PRO A 191 12.76 -19.58 1.99
N ARG A 192 13.16 -18.39 2.47
CA ARG A 192 12.29 -17.20 2.49
C ARG A 192 12.06 -16.69 1.08
N VAL A 193 13.11 -16.59 0.26
CA VAL A 193 13.01 -16.20 -1.15
C VAL A 193 12.10 -17.16 -1.90
N PHE A 194 12.29 -18.48 -1.76
CA PHE A 194 11.40 -19.44 -2.40
C PHE A 194 9.96 -19.34 -1.91
N ALA A 195 9.72 -19.19 -0.60
CA ALA A 195 8.37 -19.07 -0.06
C ALA A 195 7.62 -17.87 -0.65
N LEU A 196 8.30 -16.72 -0.76
CA LEU A 196 7.73 -15.51 -1.36
C LEU A 196 7.53 -15.64 -2.87
N SER A 197 8.47 -16.26 -3.58
CA SER A 197 8.41 -16.44 -5.04
C SER A 197 7.32 -17.42 -5.48
N LEU A 198 6.88 -18.35 -4.62
CA LEU A 198 5.83 -19.31 -4.96
C LEU A 198 4.51 -18.63 -5.35
N ASN A 199 4.17 -17.50 -4.73
CA ASN A 199 2.97 -16.76 -5.11
C ASN A 199 3.05 -16.24 -6.56
N GLN A 200 4.22 -15.76 -6.98
CA GLN A 200 4.42 -15.32 -8.37
C GLN A 200 4.39 -16.49 -9.34
N ILE A 201 4.91 -17.66 -8.96
CA ILE A 201 4.82 -18.88 -9.76
C ILE A 201 3.35 -19.30 -9.94
N ILE A 202 2.54 -19.27 -8.87
CA ILE A 202 1.10 -19.54 -8.94
C ILE A 202 0.43 -18.60 -9.94
N ILE A 203 0.68 -17.29 -9.85
CA ILE A 203 0.11 -16.30 -10.76
C ILE A 203 0.52 -16.58 -12.22
N ILE A 204 1.79 -16.89 -12.48
CA ILE A 204 2.27 -17.22 -13.83
C ILE A 204 1.56 -18.47 -14.37
N ILE A 205 1.37 -19.50 -13.56
CA ILE A 205 0.67 -20.72 -13.97
C ILE A 205 -0.81 -20.43 -14.27
N LEU A 206 -1.49 -19.68 -13.39
CA LEU A 206 -2.90 -19.33 -13.61
C LEU A 206 -3.08 -18.43 -14.83
N VAL A 207 -2.19 -17.48 -15.06
CA VAL A 207 -2.19 -16.65 -16.28
C VAL A 207 -1.95 -17.50 -17.54
N SER A 208 -1.02 -18.46 -17.47
CA SER A 208 -0.79 -19.42 -18.54
C SER A 208 -2.01 -20.32 -18.82
N LEU A 209 -2.77 -20.71 -17.78
CA LEU A 209 -4.05 -21.40 -17.99
C LEU A 209 -5.12 -20.46 -18.56
N GLY A 210 -5.09 -19.19 -18.17
CA GLY A 210 -5.97 -18.15 -18.69
C GLY A 210 -5.75 -17.84 -20.17
N SER A 211 -4.55 -18.09 -20.72
CA SER A 211 -4.29 -17.94 -22.15
C SER A 211 -4.97 -19.01 -23.02
N LEU A 212 -5.48 -20.08 -22.41
CA LEU A 212 -6.29 -21.11 -23.08
C LEU A 212 -7.78 -20.71 -23.18
N LEU A 213 -8.16 -19.59 -22.56
CA LEU A 213 -9.52 -19.06 -22.55
C LEU A 213 -9.69 -17.99 -23.63
N SER A 214 -10.89 -17.41 -23.70
CA SER A 214 -11.19 -16.32 -24.62
C SER A 214 -10.25 -15.12 -24.43
N ALA A 215 -10.02 -14.39 -25.51
CA ALA A 215 -9.24 -13.17 -25.51
C ALA A 215 -9.76 -12.20 -24.44
N GLY A 216 -8.85 -11.59 -23.68
CA GLY A 216 -9.18 -10.72 -22.54
C GLY A 216 -9.22 -11.41 -21.18
N SER A 217 -9.28 -12.75 -21.10
CA SER A 217 -9.30 -13.49 -19.83
C SER A 217 -8.10 -13.19 -18.92
N ILE A 218 -6.89 -13.10 -19.50
CA ILE A 218 -5.68 -12.73 -18.76
C ILE A 218 -5.82 -11.33 -18.15
N THR A 219 -6.31 -10.37 -18.96
CA THR A 219 -6.52 -8.98 -18.54
C THR A 219 -7.51 -8.89 -17.39
N ILE A 220 -8.64 -9.61 -17.48
CA ILE A 220 -9.67 -9.67 -16.43
C ILE A 220 -9.08 -10.22 -15.12
N PHE A 221 -8.33 -11.32 -15.19
CA PHE A 221 -7.66 -11.91 -14.04
C PHE A 221 -6.66 -10.92 -13.41
N GLN A 222 -5.77 -10.32 -14.20
CA GLN A 222 -4.75 -9.40 -13.71
C GLN A 222 -5.35 -8.13 -13.12
N PHE A 223 -6.32 -7.51 -13.79
CA PHE A 223 -6.95 -6.28 -13.33
C PHE A 223 -7.74 -6.48 -12.04
N SER A 224 -8.52 -7.55 -11.94
CA SER A 224 -9.22 -7.86 -10.69
C SER A 224 -8.25 -8.18 -9.54
N ASN A 225 -7.14 -8.87 -9.81
CA ASN A 225 -6.10 -9.12 -8.81
C ASN A 225 -5.40 -7.82 -8.36
N ASN A 226 -5.07 -6.92 -9.29
CA ASN A 226 -4.43 -5.64 -8.99
C ASN A 226 -5.32 -4.74 -8.14
N LEU A 227 -6.62 -4.64 -8.47
CA LEU A 227 -7.59 -3.87 -7.70
C LEU A 227 -7.72 -4.40 -6.26
N ARG A 228 -7.71 -5.73 -6.09
CA ARG A 228 -7.71 -6.36 -4.76
C ARG A 228 -6.45 -6.05 -3.94
N TYR A 229 -5.31 -5.90 -4.58
CA TYR A 229 -4.02 -5.80 -3.88
C TYR A 229 -3.88 -4.52 -3.04
N LEU A 230 -4.55 -3.43 -3.40
CA LEU A 230 -4.39 -2.13 -2.72
C LEU A 230 -4.68 -2.22 -1.21
N PRO A 231 -5.84 -2.73 -0.74
CA PRO A 231 -6.07 -2.92 0.69
C PRO A 231 -5.10 -3.90 1.36
N ILE A 232 -4.67 -4.94 0.66
CA ILE A 232 -3.74 -5.96 1.20
C ILE A 232 -2.36 -5.35 1.42
N GLY A 233 -1.86 -4.57 0.45
CA GLY A 233 -0.59 -3.87 0.54
C GLY A 233 -0.59 -2.84 1.68
N ILE A 234 -1.62 -2.00 1.73
CA ILE A 234 -1.72 -0.91 2.72
C ILE A 234 -1.86 -1.46 4.15
N PHE A 235 -2.77 -2.41 4.38
CA PHE A 235 -3.08 -2.86 5.74
C PHE A 235 -2.40 -4.18 6.11
N GLY A 236 -2.30 -5.16 5.22
CA GLY A 236 -1.65 -6.43 5.53
C GLY A 236 -0.13 -6.33 5.59
N VAL A 237 0.49 -5.88 4.49
CA VAL A 237 1.95 -5.87 4.36
C VAL A 237 2.60 -4.84 5.29
N SER A 238 2.07 -3.61 5.34
CA SER A 238 2.65 -2.52 6.14
C SER A 238 2.66 -2.83 7.64
N TYR A 239 1.52 -3.25 8.21
CA TYR A 239 1.45 -3.62 9.63
C TYR A 239 2.35 -4.81 9.95
N ALA A 240 2.47 -5.77 9.05
CA ALA A 240 3.36 -6.91 9.25
C ALA A 240 4.85 -6.51 9.27
N ILE A 241 5.27 -5.54 8.45
CA ILE A 241 6.63 -4.99 8.46
C ILE A 241 6.90 -4.29 9.79
N ALA A 242 6.01 -3.41 10.22
CA ALA A 242 6.15 -2.63 11.45
C ALA A 242 6.18 -3.51 12.71
N ALA A 243 5.45 -4.62 12.72
CA ALA A 243 5.38 -5.54 13.85
C ALA A 243 6.61 -6.46 14.00
N PHE A 244 7.38 -6.67 12.92
CA PHE A 244 8.43 -7.69 12.90
C PHE A 244 9.53 -7.52 13.97
N PRO A 245 10.06 -6.31 14.24
CA PRO A 245 11.08 -6.13 15.27
C PRO A 245 10.57 -6.52 16.66
N LYS A 246 9.34 -6.13 17.02
CA LYS A 246 8.72 -6.46 18.32
C LYS A 246 8.53 -7.96 18.50
N LEU A 247 8.01 -8.65 17.48
CA LEU A 247 7.87 -10.11 17.52
C LEU A 247 9.21 -10.82 17.67
N THR A 248 10.25 -10.33 17.01
CA THR A 248 11.61 -10.90 17.11
C THR A 248 12.18 -10.67 18.51
N GLU A 249 12.00 -9.47 19.08
CA GLU A 249 12.44 -9.16 20.44
C GLU A 249 11.75 -10.04 21.48
N ALA A 250 10.42 -10.19 21.39
CA ALA A 250 9.66 -11.06 22.28
C ALA A 250 10.08 -12.54 22.17
N ALA A 251 10.36 -13.01 20.95
CA ALA A 251 10.86 -14.36 20.70
C ALA A 251 12.26 -14.59 21.33
N LEU A 252 13.18 -13.63 21.16
CA LEU A 252 14.52 -13.68 21.74
C LEU A 252 14.50 -13.67 23.27
N LYS A 253 13.61 -12.86 23.87
CA LYS A 253 13.38 -12.82 25.33
C LYS A 253 12.59 -14.02 25.86
N LYS A 254 12.15 -14.93 24.98
CA LYS A 254 11.27 -16.07 25.32
C LYS A 254 9.98 -15.64 26.05
N SER A 255 9.53 -14.40 25.83
CA SER A 255 8.33 -13.83 26.46
C SER A 255 7.09 -14.22 25.67
N LYS A 256 6.54 -15.39 26.01
CA LYS A 256 5.37 -15.99 25.36
C LYS A 256 4.17 -15.05 25.34
N GLU A 257 3.83 -14.46 26.48
CA GLU A 257 2.66 -13.60 26.68
C GLU A 257 2.74 -12.36 25.78
N VAL A 258 3.91 -11.72 25.75
CA VAL A 258 4.18 -10.55 24.91
C VAL A 258 4.11 -10.91 23.43
N PHE A 259 4.69 -12.04 23.03
CA PHE A 259 4.66 -12.48 21.63
C PHE A 259 3.23 -12.70 21.12
N TYR A 260 2.38 -13.39 21.89
CA TYR A 260 0.99 -13.62 21.50
C TYR A 260 0.14 -12.34 21.56
N ALA A 261 0.40 -11.45 22.52
CA ALA A 261 -0.27 -10.15 22.60
C ALA A 261 0.07 -9.27 21.38
N ASP A 262 1.35 -9.13 21.03
CA ASP A 262 1.79 -8.35 19.87
C ASP A 262 1.27 -8.95 18.56
N LEU A 263 1.33 -10.28 18.40
CA LEU A 263 0.80 -10.96 17.22
C LEU A 263 -0.71 -10.79 17.10
N GLY A 264 -1.44 -10.96 18.20
CA GLY A 264 -2.89 -10.80 18.27
C GLY A 264 -3.32 -9.39 17.91
N ALA A 265 -2.73 -8.38 18.53
CA ALA A 265 -3.03 -6.97 18.28
C ALA A 265 -2.84 -6.58 16.80
N VAL A 266 -1.79 -7.09 16.16
CA VAL A 266 -1.52 -6.83 14.74
C VAL A 266 -2.55 -7.54 13.85
N VAL A 267 -2.87 -8.80 14.14
CA VAL A 267 -3.91 -9.55 13.41
C VAL A 267 -5.26 -8.84 13.53
N GLU A 268 -5.64 -8.42 14.73
CA GLU A 268 -6.90 -7.70 14.99
C GLU A 268 -6.94 -6.36 14.26
N THR A 269 -5.83 -5.61 14.25
CA THR A 269 -5.72 -4.35 13.49
C THR A 269 -5.83 -4.57 11.98
N ILE A 270 -5.22 -5.61 11.43
CA ILE A 270 -5.36 -5.95 10.01
C ILE A 270 -6.81 -6.28 9.68
N LEU A 271 -7.47 -7.10 10.51
CA LEU A 271 -8.87 -7.49 10.32
C LEU A 271 -9.82 -6.30 10.42
N PHE A 272 -9.59 -5.40 11.39
CA PHE A 272 -10.36 -4.19 11.57
C PHE A 272 -10.47 -3.37 10.26
N TRP A 273 -9.39 -3.28 9.48
CA TRP A 273 -9.42 -2.56 8.20
C TRP A 273 -9.87 -3.42 7.02
N VAL A 274 -9.34 -4.63 6.89
CA VAL A 274 -9.50 -5.42 5.65
C VAL A 274 -10.87 -6.08 5.56
N VAL A 275 -11.49 -6.48 6.67
CA VAL A 275 -12.80 -7.13 6.67
C VAL A 275 -13.91 -6.20 6.12
N PRO A 276 -14.10 -4.96 6.61
CA PRO A 276 -15.07 -4.05 6.01
C PRO A 276 -14.71 -3.67 4.57
N LEU A 277 -13.43 -3.49 4.24
CA LEU A 277 -13.01 -3.21 2.86
C LEU A 277 -13.32 -4.36 1.90
N ALA A 278 -13.22 -5.62 2.33
CA ALA A 278 -13.66 -6.76 1.54
C ALA A 278 -15.18 -6.71 1.28
N GLY A 279 -15.98 -6.40 2.31
CA GLY A 279 -17.42 -6.21 2.18
C GLY A 279 -17.79 -5.09 1.20
N PHE A 280 -17.17 -3.91 1.33
CA PHE A 280 -17.37 -2.80 0.41
C PHE A 280 -16.85 -3.09 -1.00
N THR A 281 -15.77 -3.87 -1.13
CA THR A 281 -15.28 -4.31 -2.44
C THR A 281 -16.31 -5.19 -3.14
N VAL A 282 -16.96 -6.12 -2.43
CA VAL A 282 -18.07 -6.91 -3.00
C VAL A 282 -19.25 -6.01 -3.37
N LEU A 283 -19.63 -5.08 -2.50
CA LEU A 283 -20.75 -4.17 -2.71
C LEU A 283 -20.55 -3.26 -3.92
N LEU A 284 -19.39 -2.58 -3.98
CA LEU A 284 -19.05 -1.54 -4.96
C LEU A 284 -18.21 -2.06 -6.12
N ARG A 285 -18.08 -3.39 -6.29
CA ARG A 285 -17.23 -4.02 -7.31
C ARG A 285 -17.38 -3.44 -8.71
N ALA A 286 -18.62 -3.17 -9.15
CA ALA A 286 -18.89 -2.65 -10.48
C ALA A 286 -18.43 -1.18 -10.60
N HIS A 287 -18.66 -0.36 -9.57
CA HIS A 287 -18.19 1.02 -9.50
C HIS A 287 -16.67 1.08 -9.48
N ILE A 288 -16.00 0.27 -8.64
CA ILE A 288 -14.53 0.22 -8.54
C ILE A 288 -13.93 -0.09 -9.91
N VAL A 289 -14.41 -1.15 -10.58
CA VAL A 289 -13.92 -1.54 -11.90
C VAL A 289 -14.24 -0.48 -12.94
N ARG A 290 -15.46 0.08 -12.95
CA ARG A 290 -15.87 1.08 -13.93
C ARG A 290 -15.06 2.38 -13.80
N LEU A 291 -14.80 2.84 -12.58
CA LEU A 291 -14.02 4.04 -12.31
C LEU A 291 -12.55 3.86 -12.66
N ALA A 292 -11.97 2.70 -12.35
CA ALA A 292 -10.55 2.44 -12.58
C ALA A 292 -10.23 2.05 -14.03
N LEU A 293 -11.12 1.32 -14.70
CA LEU A 293 -10.82 0.61 -15.94
C LEU A 293 -11.86 0.83 -17.05
N GLY A 294 -13.04 1.35 -16.72
CA GLY A 294 -14.21 1.41 -17.61
C GLY A 294 -14.19 2.49 -18.68
N ALA A 295 -13.10 2.58 -19.45
CA ALA A 295 -12.93 3.55 -20.53
C ALA A 295 -12.39 2.91 -21.83
N GLY A 296 -12.69 3.54 -22.96
CA GLY A 296 -12.17 3.13 -24.28
C GLY A 296 -12.63 1.73 -24.68
N LEU A 297 -11.66 0.85 -24.95
CA LEU A 297 -11.90 -0.53 -25.40
C LEU A 297 -12.43 -1.46 -24.29
N PHE A 298 -12.45 -1.02 -23.04
CA PHE A 298 -12.93 -1.82 -21.91
C PHE A 298 -14.44 -1.65 -21.74
N GLY A 299 -15.19 -2.60 -22.32
CA GLY A 299 -16.63 -2.53 -22.45
C GLY A 299 -17.39 -2.85 -21.16
N TRP A 300 -18.72 -2.85 -21.26
CA TRP A 300 -19.60 -3.22 -20.15
C TRP A 300 -19.50 -4.71 -19.79
N SER A 301 -19.34 -5.59 -20.79
CA SER A 301 -19.09 -7.02 -20.59
C SER A 301 -17.81 -7.25 -19.76
N ASP A 302 -16.72 -6.58 -20.11
CA ASP A 302 -15.42 -6.70 -19.43
C ASP A 302 -15.49 -6.15 -18.01
N THR A 303 -16.21 -5.03 -17.84
CA THR A 303 -16.51 -4.42 -16.53
C THR A 303 -17.25 -5.41 -15.65
N ARG A 304 -18.32 -6.03 -16.15
CA ARG A 304 -19.12 -7.01 -15.39
C ARG A 304 -18.31 -8.24 -15.01
N LEU A 305 -17.54 -8.80 -15.95
CA LEU A 305 -16.76 -10.00 -15.71
C LEU A 305 -15.58 -9.75 -14.75
N THR A 306 -14.91 -8.60 -14.87
CA THR A 306 -13.86 -8.16 -13.94
C THR A 306 -14.42 -7.85 -12.55
N ALA A 307 -15.61 -7.26 -12.47
CA ALA A 307 -16.29 -7.04 -11.20
C ALA A 307 -16.66 -8.37 -10.54
N ALA A 308 -17.16 -9.35 -11.30
CA ALA A 308 -17.44 -10.69 -10.80
C ALA A 308 -16.18 -11.38 -10.27
N ALA A 309 -15.06 -11.30 -11.01
CA ALA A 309 -13.76 -11.79 -10.56
C ALA A 309 -13.30 -11.09 -9.27
N LEU A 310 -13.38 -9.76 -9.21
CA LEU A 310 -13.05 -8.96 -8.03
C LEU A 310 -13.90 -9.36 -6.81
N ALA A 311 -15.17 -9.73 -7.00
CA ALA A 311 -16.04 -10.19 -5.92
C ALA A 311 -15.57 -11.52 -5.31
N ILE A 312 -15.15 -12.48 -6.15
CA ILE A 312 -14.59 -13.76 -5.68
C ILE A 312 -13.27 -13.50 -4.95
N PHE A 313 -12.42 -12.67 -5.54
CA PHE A 313 -11.14 -12.25 -4.97
C PHE A 313 -11.30 -11.51 -3.63
N ALA A 314 -12.37 -10.76 -3.44
CA ALA A 314 -12.64 -10.07 -2.18
C ALA A 314 -12.74 -11.03 -0.99
N ILE A 315 -13.19 -12.27 -1.23
CA ILE A 315 -13.28 -13.33 -0.19
C ILE A 315 -11.89 -13.70 0.34
N SER A 316 -10.88 -13.76 -0.53
CA SER A 316 -9.50 -14.09 -0.14
C SER A 316 -8.68 -12.88 0.32
N MET A 317 -9.22 -11.65 0.28
CA MET A 317 -8.52 -10.44 0.77
C MET A 317 -8.06 -10.60 2.21
N ILE A 318 -8.93 -11.12 3.08
CA ILE A 318 -8.66 -11.32 4.49
C ILE A 318 -7.51 -12.31 4.68
N ALA A 319 -7.58 -13.45 3.99
CA ALA A 319 -6.55 -14.49 4.05
C ALA A 319 -5.18 -13.96 3.61
N GLU A 320 -5.15 -13.16 2.55
CA GLU A 320 -3.91 -12.64 1.97
C GLU A 320 -3.35 -11.45 2.74
N ALA A 321 -4.18 -10.66 3.42
CA ALA A 321 -3.71 -9.64 4.34
C ALA A 321 -3.09 -10.23 5.62
N LEU A 322 -3.53 -11.42 6.06
CA LEU A 322 -3.00 -12.09 7.24
C LEU A 322 -1.72 -12.91 6.98
N ALA A 323 -1.54 -13.46 5.78
CA ALA A 323 -0.36 -14.27 5.48
C ALA A 323 1.00 -13.58 5.79
N PRO A 324 1.21 -12.29 5.46
CA PRO A 324 2.46 -11.58 5.74
C PRO A 324 2.84 -11.52 7.23
N ILE A 325 1.88 -11.39 8.15
CA ILE A 325 2.15 -11.36 9.59
C ILE A 325 2.41 -12.76 10.14
N LEU A 326 1.66 -13.78 9.68
CA LEU A 326 1.87 -15.16 10.10
C LEU A 326 3.25 -15.68 9.67
N ILE A 327 3.65 -15.42 8.42
CA ILE A 327 4.98 -15.79 7.90
C ILE A 327 6.10 -15.11 8.73
N ARG A 328 5.92 -13.83 9.08
CA ARG A 328 6.89 -13.10 9.90
C ARG A 328 6.97 -13.62 11.34
N ALA A 329 5.86 -14.07 11.91
CA ALA A 329 5.86 -14.71 13.22
C ALA A 329 6.73 -16.00 13.23
N PHE A 330 6.67 -16.82 12.18
CA PHE A 330 7.59 -17.96 12.01
C PHE A 330 9.05 -17.52 11.93
N TYR A 331 9.32 -16.45 11.18
CA TYR A 331 10.69 -15.94 11.04
C TYR A 331 11.23 -15.36 12.34
N ALA A 332 10.38 -14.72 13.15
CA ALA A 332 10.73 -14.17 14.45
C ALA A 332 11.20 -15.27 15.43
N ILE A 333 10.57 -16.45 15.40
CA ILE A 333 11.00 -17.62 16.20
C ILE A 333 12.09 -18.46 15.52
N GLY A 334 12.62 -18.01 14.38
CA GLY A 334 13.74 -18.64 13.67
C GLY A 334 13.36 -19.81 12.73
N ASN A 335 12.07 -20.10 12.54
CA ASN A 335 11.62 -21.16 11.63
C ASN A 335 11.34 -20.60 10.22
N THR A 336 12.22 -20.88 9.27
CA THR A 336 12.03 -20.43 7.87
C THR A 336 11.55 -21.53 6.93
N ARG A 337 11.56 -22.79 7.38
CA ARG A 337 11.26 -23.97 6.55
C ARG A 337 9.78 -24.29 6.52
N LEU A 338 9.11 -24.22 7.67
CA LEU A 338 7.69 -24.58 7.78
C LEU A 338 6.78 -23.68 6.92
N PRO A 339 6.97 -22.34 6.88
CA PRO A 339 6.25 -21.48 5.93
C PRO A 339 6.45 -21.90 4.47
N LEU A 340 7.69 -22.22 4.06
CA LEU A 340 7.99 -22.67 2.71
C LEU A 340 7.23 -23.96 2.36
N VAL A 341 7.24 -24.94 3.27
CA VAL A 341 6.54 -26.22 3.06
C VAL A 341 5.04 -25.97 2.90
N VAL A 342 4.44 -25.16 3.77
CA VAL A 342 3.02 -24.78 3.67
C VAL A 342 2.71 -24.07 2.34
N SER A 343 3.56 -23.14 1.90
CA SER A 343 3.42 -22.47 0.61
C SER A 343 3.56 -23.44 -0.57
N LEU A 344 4.44 -24.44 -0.51
CA LEU A 344 4.59 -25.47 -1.55
C LEU A 344 3.33 -26.35 -1.66
N PHE A 345 2.80 -26.82 -0.53
CA PHE A 345 1.55 -27.58 -0.50
C PHE A 345 0.39 -26.78 -1.07
N THR A 346 0.31 -25.50 -0.71
CA THR A 346 -0.73 -24.60 -1.23
C THR A 346 -0.56 -24.38 -2.73
N ALA A 347 0.66 -24.13 -3.21
CA ALA A 347 0.93 -23.97 -4.64
C ALA A 347 0.50 -25.22 -5.42
N LEU A 348 0.83 -26.42 -4.93
CA LEU A 348 0.39 -27.67 -5.53
C LEU A 348 -1.14 -27.79 -5.53
N PHE A 349 -1.80 -27.47 -4.42
CA PHE A 349 -3.26 -27.45 -4.33
C PHE A 349 -3.90 -26.50 -5.37
N VAL A 350 -3.37 -25.28 -5.53
CA VAL A 350 -3.90 -24.33 -6.52
C VAL A 350 -3.70 -24.84 -7.94
N VAL A 351 -2.50 -25.29 -8.27
CA VAL A 351 -2.16 -25.77 -9.62
C VAL A 351 -2.99 -27.01 -9.99
N THR A 352 -3.21 -27.92 -9.05
CA THR A 352 -4.00 -29.14 -9.29
C THR A 352 -5.50 -28.90 -9.30
N SER A 353 -6.01 -27.97 -8.48
CA SER A 353 -7.44 -27.64 -8.45
C SER A 353 -7.86 -26.70 -9.58
N ALA A 354 -6.96 -25.89 -10.15
CA ALA A 354 -7.30 -24.91 -11.17
C ALA A 354 -7.95 -25.49 -12.43
N PRO A 355 -7.48 -26.59 -13.06
CA PRO A 355 -8.17 -27.20 -14.19
C PRO A 355 -9.57 -27.74 -13.83
N LEU A 356 -9.72 -28.32 -12.65
CA LEU A 356 -11.02 -28.81 -12.16
C LEU A 356 -12.00 -27.65 -11.99
N LEU A 357 -11.59 -26.58 -11.30
CA LEU A 357 -12.43 -25.41 -11.06
C LEU A 357 -12.73 -24.67 -12.35
N LEU A 358 -11.76 -24.57 -13.27
CA LEU A 358 -11.98 -24.06 -14.61
C LEU A 358 -13.06 -24.85 -15.35
N SER A 359 -13.00 -26.19 -15.29
CA SER A 359 -13.99 -27.06 -15.93
C SER A 359 -15.40 -26.84 -15.40
N LEU A 360 -15.57 -26.40 -14.15
CA LEU A 360 -16.89 -26.10 -13.59
C LEU A 360 -17.57 -24.92 -14.30
N PHE A 361 -16.79 -23.94 -14.77
CA PHE A 361 -17.30 -22.75 -15.45
C PHE A 361 -17.35 -22.87 -16.97
N THR A 362 -16.58 -23.79 -17.57
CA THR A 362 -16.58 -24.01 -19.02
C THR A 362 -17.50 -25.16 -19.46
N SER A 363 -17.71 -26.17 -18.62
CA SER A 363 -18.68 -27.22 -18.90
C SER A 363 -20.11 -26.72 -18.66
N ARG A 364 -21.11 -27.21 -19.41
CA ARG A 364 -22.54 -26.87 -19.23
C ARG A 364 -23.13 -27.34 -17.87
N ARG A 365 -22.29 -27.61 -16.86
CA ARG A 365 -22.66 -28.08 -15.52
C ARG A 365 -23.45 -27.02 -14.76
N ILE A 366 -24.36 -27.49 -13.91
CA ILE A 366 -25.29 -26.66 -13.13
C ILE A 366 -24.55 -25.75 -12.15
N SER A 367 -23.46 -26.22 -11.54
CA SER A 367 -22.70 -25.47 -10.53
C SER A 367 -22.04 -24.21 -11.07
N GLY A 368 -21.42 -24.24 -12.26
CA GLY A 368 -20.86 -23.05 -12.90
C GLY A 368 -21.91 -22.02 -13.27
N LYS A 369 -23.04 -22.48 -13.83
CA LYS A 369 -24.18 -21.60 -14.15
C LYS A 369 -24.78 -20.94 -12.92
N PHE A 370 -24.88 -21.66 -11.80
CA PHE A 370 -25.35 -21.10 -10.54
C PHE A 370 -24.47 -19.95 -10.06
N VAL A 371 -23.14 -20.15 -10.02
CA VAL A 371 -22.21 -19.11 -9.59
C VAL A 371 -22.19 -17.93 -10.56
N ALA A 372 -22.19 -18.19 -11.87
CA ALA A 372 -22.24 -17.13 -12.88
C ALA A 372 -23.55 -16.33 -12.82
N SER A 373 -24.69 -16.98 -12.58
CA SER A 373 -25.99 -16.33 -12.38
C SER A 373 -26.00 -15.47 -11.11
N PHE A 374 -25.49 -16.01 -9.99
CA PHE A 374 -25.37 -15.29 -8.72
C PHE A 374 -24.51 -14.02 -8.86
N LEU A 375 -23.43 -14.09 -9.63
CA LEU A 375 -22.55 -12.96 -9.92
C LEU A 375 -23.09 -12.02 -11.01
N LYS A 376 -24.29 -12.28 -11.54
CA LYS A 376 -24.94 -11.53 -12.63
C LYS A 376 -24.07 -11.48 -13.89
N VAL A 377 -23.53 -12.62 -14.31
CA VAL A 377 -22.72 -12.80 -15.53
C VAL A 377 -23.08 -14.08 -16.32
N GLY A 378 -24.20 -14.72 -16.00
CA GLY A 378 -24.62 -15.99 -16.63
C GLY A 378 -25.02 -15.88 -18.10
N ASP A 379 -25.21 -14.68 -18.60
CA ASP A 379 -25.46 -14.31 -20.01
C ASP A 379 -24.18 -14.14 -20.83
N LEU A 380 -23.01 -14.06 -20.19
CA LEU A 380 -21.74 -13.93 -20.90
C LEU A 380 -21.27 -15.29 -21.43
N SER A 381 -20.75 -15.31 -22.65
CA SER A 381 -20.30 -16.54 -23.33
C SER A 381 -19.10 -17.20 -22.63
N ASP A 382 -18.23 -16.40 -22.02
CA ASP A 382 -16.94 -16.87 -21.51
C ASP A 382 -16.68 -16.43 -20.07
N VAL A 383 -17.17 -17.22 -19.11
CA VAL A 383 -16.95 -17.01 -17.67
C VAL A 383 -15.85 -17.91 -17.08
N GLY A 384 -15.12 -18.64 -17.92
CA GLY A 384 -14.10 -19.62 -17.50
C GLY A 384 -13.03 -19.03 -16.57
N VAL A 385 -12.66 -17.76 -16.78
CA VAL A 385 -11.67 -17.06 -15.95
C VAL A 385 -12.03 -17.05 -14.46
N LEU A 386 -13.32 -17.07 -14.12
CA LEU A 386 -13.79 -17.12 -12.74
C LEU A 386 -13.36 -18.41 -12.03
N GLY A 387 -13.17 -19.51 -12.75
CA GLY A 387 -12.64 -20.76 -12.20
C GLY A 387 -11.19 -20.62 -11.73
N LEU A 388 -10.37 -19.86 -12.46
CA LEU A 388 -8.97 -19.58 -12.07
C LEU A 388 -8.90 -18.66 -10.85
N VAL A 389 -9.75 -17.63 -10.83
CA VAL A 389 -9.92 -16.72 -9.69
C VAL A 389 -10.37 -17.49 -8.44
N LEU A 390 -11.30 -18.43 -8.61
CA LEU A 390 -11.77 -19.29 -7.52
C LEU A 390 -10.67 -20.23 -7.02
N ALA A 391 -9.86 -20.81 -7.91
CA ALA A 391 -8.72 -21.65 -7.54
C ALA A 391 -7.70 -20.89 -6.68
N PHE A 392 -7.34 -19.68 -7.10
CA PHE A 392 -6.48 -18.80 -6.31
C PHE A 392 -7.11 -18.50 -4.94
N THR A 393 -8.38 -18.11 -4.93
CA THR A 393 -9.11 -17.71 -3.71
C THR A 393 -9.17 -18.84 -2.68
N LEU A 394 -9.51 -20.06 -3.11
CA LEU A 394 -9.48 -21.25 -2.25
C LEU A 394 -8.07 -21.57 -1.79
N GLY A 395 -7.08 -21.44 -2.68
CA GLY A 395 -5.66 -21.53 -2.35
C GLY A 395 -5.25 -20.61 -1.21
N SER A 396 -5.56 -19.33 -1.29
CA SER A 396 -5.24 -18.35 -0.25
C SER A 396 -5.88 -18.68 1.10
N ILE A 397 -7.13 -19.17 1.10
CA ILE A 397 -7.83 -19.60 2.32
C ILE A 397 -7.14 -20.83 2.93
N VAL A 398 -6.80 -21.82 2.12
CA VAL A 398 -6.04 -23.01 2.56
C VAL A 398 -4.68 -22.58 3.10
N HIS A 399 -4.00 -21.66 2.41
CA HIS A 399 -2.68 -21.15 2.78
C HIS A 399 -2.67 -20.55 4.18
N VAL A 400 -3.56 -19.57 4.43
CA VAL A 400 -3.61 -18.88 5.73
C VAL A 400 -4.04 -19.83 6.84
N THR A 401 -4.94 -20.77 6.55
CA THR A 401 -5.41 -21.77 7.51
C THR A 401 -4.28 -22.70 7.93
N LEU A 402 -3.54 -23.24 6.96
CA LEU A 402 -2.38 -24.09 7.22
C LEU A 402 -1.27 -23.33 7.93
N LEU A 403 -1.00 -22.07 7.55
CA LEU A 403 -0.03 -21.23 8.25
C LEU A 403 -0.43 -20.99 9.70
N ALA A 404 -1.69 -20.66 9.97
CA ALA A 404 -2.17 -20.42 11.33
C ALA A 404 -2.10 -21.68 12.20
N LEU A 405 -2.51 -22.83 11.65
CA LEU A 405 -2.41 -24.13 12.34
C LEU A 405 -0.95 -24.50 12.61
N ALA A 406 -0.09 -24.44 11.59
CA ALA A 406 1.33 -24.74 11.71
C ALA A 406 2.04 -23.79 12.69
N LEU A 407 1.68 -22.50 12.68
CA LEU A 407 2.25 -21.51 13.59
C LEU A 407 1.85 -21.82 15.02
N SER A 408 0.57 -22.13 15.25
CA SER A 408 0.06 -22.47 16.58
C SER A 408 0.77 -23.68 17.18
N PHE A 409 1.14 -24.68 16.37
CA PHE A 409 1.92 -25.83 16.80
C PHE A 409 3.37 -25.45 17.10
N GLU A 410 3.99 -24.69 16.20
CA GLU A 410 5.40 -24.32 16.32
C GLU A 410 5.65 -23.36 17.49
N THR A 411 4.78 -22.38 17.72
CA THR A 411 4.90 -21.46 18.86
C THR A 411 4.64 -22.19 20.18
N ARG A 412 3.70 -23.15 20.22
CA ARG A 412 3.51 -24.02 21.40
C ARG A 412 4.77 -24.80 21.75
N ARG A 413 5.45 -25.35 20.73
CA ARG A 413 6.73 -26.05 20.89
C ARG A 413 7.86 -25.10 21.30
N TYR A 414 7.92 -23.90 20.74
CA TYR A 414 9.01 -22.94 20.99
C TYR A 414 8.97 -22.32 22.40
N PHE A 415 7.77 -22.09 22.94
CA PHE A 415 7.52 -21.47 24.23
C PHE A 415 7.04 -22.45 25.33
N ASN A 416 6.93 -23.75 25.05
CA ASN A 416 6.42 -24.77 25.97
C ASN A 416 5.04 -24.42 26.59
N GLY A 417 4.08 -24.03 25.76
CA GLY A 417 2.70 -23.82 26.22
C GLY A 417 1.83 -23.05 25.24
N SER A 418 0.52 -22.98 25.52
CA SER A 418 -0.45 -22.18 24.77
C SER A 418 -0.97 -21.02 25.60
N VAL A 419 -1.41 -19.94 24.95
CA VAL A 419 -2.19 -18.86 25.58
C VAL A 419 -3.63 -19.02 25.15
N ALA A 420 -4.58 -18.86 26.08
CA ALA A 420 -6.00 -18.80 25.76
C ALA A 420 -6.30 -17.44 25.09
N ASN A 421 -6.70 -17.45 23.82
CA ASN A 421 -6.84 -16.23 23.03
C ASN A 421 -8.24 -15.60 23.15
N GLY A 422 -8.28 -14.31 23.51
CA GLY A 422 -9.45 -13.42 23.36
C GLY A 422 -9.76 -13.02 21.90
N MET A 423 -8.87 -13.38 20.96
CA MET A 423 -8.95 -13.04 19.53
C MET A 423 -10.26 -13.45 18.84
N ARG A 424 -10.94 -14.51 19.33
CA ARG A 424 -12.22 -14.96 18.76
C ARG A 424 -13.32 -13.89 18.88
N LEU A 425 -13.33 -13.14 19.98
CA LEU A 425 -14.33 -12.10 20.20
C LEU A 425 -14.07 -10.88 19.31
N ALA A 426 -12.81 -10.47 19.15
CA ALA A 426 -12.43 -9.36 18.26
C ALA A 426 -12.77 -9.67 16.80
N VAL A 427 -12.44 -10.88 16.32
CA VAL A 427 -12.80 -11.36 14.97
C VAL A 427 -14.31 -11.34 14.77
N LEU A 428 -15.08 -11.88 15.72
CA LEU A 428 -16.54 -11.93 15.63
C LEU A 428 -17.15 -10.53 15.60
N ARG A 429 -16.71 -9.63 16.50
CA ARG A 429 -17.15 -8.22 16.53
C ARG A 429 -16.89 -7.54 15.19
N THR A 430 -15.67 -7.62 14.69
CA THR A 430 -15.26 -7.01 13.42
C THR A 430 -16.08 -7.56 12.25
N GLY A 431 -16.31 -8.87 12.22
CA GLY A 431 -17.14 -9.52 11.20
C GLY A 431 -18.60 -9.06 11.22
N ILE A 432 -19.23 -9.03 12.41
CA ILE A 432 -20.61 -8.55 12.57
C ILE A 432 -20.73 -7.08 12.15
N ALA A 433 -19.82 -6.23 12.61
CA ALA A 433 -19.84 -4.81 12.30
C ALA A 433 -19.63 -4.54 10.80
N ALA A 434 -18.70 -5.27 10.15
CA ALA A 434 -18.45 -5.15 8.72
C ALA A 434 -19.66 -5.63 7.89
N LEU A 435 -20.31 -6.72 8.29
CA LEU A 435 -21.52 -7.21 7.63
C LEU A 435 -22.66 -6.18 7.74
N ALA A 436 -22.91 -5.66 8.94
CA ALA A 436 -23.93 -4.64 9.17
C ALA A 436 -23.65 -3.37 8.36
N ALA A 437 -22.41 -2.90 8.34
CA ALA A 437 -21.99 -1.74 7.54
C ALA A 437 -22.15 -1.95 6.03
N THR A 438 -21.86 -3.16 5.55
CA THR A 438 -22.05 -3.52 4.13
C THR A 438 -23.54 -3.54 3.76
N LEU A 439 -24.40 -4.04 4.65
CA LEU A 439 -25.86 -4.03 4.47
C LEU A 439 -26.44 -2.60 4.47
N VAL A 440 -25.97 -1.75 5.39
CA VAL A 440 -26.33 -0.32 5.39
C VAL A 440 -25.88 0.35 4.10
N GLY A 441 -24.64 0.08 3.66
CA GLY A 441 -24.12 0.54 2.38
C GLY A 441 -24.99 0.08 1.21
N TYR A 442 -25.45 -1.17 1.20
CA TYR A 442 -26.37 -1.66 0.17
C TYR A 442 -27.70 -0.90 0.16
N GLY A 443 -28.27 -0.59 1.33
CA GLY A 443 -29.46 0.25 1.44
C GLY A 443 -29.25 1.65 0.88
N VAL A 444 -28.11 2.29 1.21
CA VAL A 444 -27.73 3.60 0.66
C VAL A 444 -27.57 3.54 -0.85
N LEU A 445 -26.87 2.53 -1.36
CA LEU A 445 -26.66 2.32 -2.79
C LEU A 445 -27.99 2.18 -3.53
N TYR A 446 -28.92 1.39 -2.98
CA TYR A 446 -30.26 1.23 -3.53
C TYR A 446 -31.02 2.57 -3.60
N LEU A 447 -30.97 3.37 -2.55
CA LEU A 447 -31.62 4.70 -2.53
C LEU A 447 -30.99 5.67 -3.53
N LEU A 448 -29.67 5.72 -3.62
CA LEU A 448 -28.95 6.61 -4.53
C LEU A 448 -29.16 6.24 -6.00
N SER A 449 -29.41 4.97 -6.31
CA SER A 449 -29.64 4.51 -7.69
C SER A 449 -30.87 5.15 -8.36
N PHE A 450 -31.81 5.68 -7.58
CA PHE A 450 -32.96 6.46 -8.09
C PHE A 450 -32.63 7.94 -8.34
N LEU A 451 -31.57 8.45 -7.72
CA LEU A 451 -31.22 9.87 -7.70
C LEU A 451 -30.05 10.21 -8.63
N ILE A 452 -29.11 9.27 -8.82
CA ILE A 452 -27.84 9.49 -9.52
C ILE A 452 -27.76 8.61 -10.77
N SER A 453 -27.51 9.24 -11.92
CA SER A 453 -27.29 8.51 -13.18
C SER A 453 -25.86 7.96 -13.27
N LEU A 454 -25.74 6.68 -13.60
CA LEU A 454 -24.46 5.98 -13.82
C LEU A 454 -23.82 6.23 -15.20
N SER A 455 -24.40 7.13 -16.00
CA SER A 455 -23.90 7.46 -17.34
C SER A 455 -22.63 8.33 -17.32
N THR A 456 -22.35 9.01 -16.21
CA THR A 456 -21.22 9.93 -16.08
C THR A 456 -20.22 9.46 -15.04
N PHE A 457 -18.95 9.84 -15.23
CA PHE A 457 -17.87 9.57 -14.25
C PHE A 457 -18.25 10.09 -12.85
N TRP A 458 -18.74 11.33 -12.78
CA TRP A 458 -19.13 11.96 -11.51
C TRP A 458 -20.32 11.28 -10.85
N GLY A 459 -21.26 10.75 -11.63
CA GLY A 459 -22.37 9.96 -11.10
C GLY A 459 -21.89 8.66 -10.46
N VAL A 460 -21.06 7.89 -11.17
CA VAL A 460 -20.48 6.63 -10.63
C VAL A 460 -19.61 6.92 -9.40
N LEU A 461 -18.77 7.96 -9.44
CA LEU A 461 -17.91 8.34 -8.33
C LEU A 461 -18.74 8.80 -7.12
N GLY A 462 -19.72 9.68 -7.33
CA GLY A 462 -20.58 10.21 -6.28
C GLY A 462 -21.35 9.11 -5.56
N GLU A 463 -22.00 8.21 -6.31
CA GLU A 463 -22.74 7.09 -5.74
C GLU A 463 -21.83 6.15 -4.93
N ALA A 464 -20.64 5.82 -5.47
CA ALA A 464 -19.67 4.98 -4.78
C ALA A 464 -19.10 5.63 -3.52
N SER A 465 -18.72 6.92 -3.60
CA SER A 465 -18.14 7.67 -2.48
C SER A 465 -19.15 7.85 -1.35
N ILE A 466 -20.40 8.25 -1.64
CA ILE A 466 -21.42 8.42 -0.60
C ILE A 466 -21.73 7.08 0.07
N THR A 467 -21.92 6.02 -0.73
CA THR A 467 -22.17 4.67 -0.21
C THR A 467 -21.04 4.19 0.71
N PHE A 468 -19.79 4.35 0.27
CA PHE A 468 -18.61 3.97 1.06
C PHE A 468 -18.50 4.78 2.35
N LEU A 469 -18.65 6.11 2.28
CA LEU A 469 -18.50 6.99 3.44
C LEU A 469 -19.58 6.70 4.50
N VAL A 470 -20.85 6.57 4.10
CA VAL A 470 -21.93 6.26 5.05
C VAL A 470 -21.72 4.88 5.68
N GLY A 471 -21.37 3.87 4.87
CA GLY A 471 -21.07 2.54 5.37
C GLY A 471 -19.87 2.53 6.33
N ALA A 472 -18.77 3.21 5.97
CA ALA A 472 -17.56 3.28 6.78
C ALA A 472 -17.79 4.05 8.09
N SER A 473 -18.57 5.13 8.07
CA SER A 473 -19.00 5.86 9.27
C SER A 473 -19.87 4.99 10.17
N PHE A 474 -20.79 4.21 9.61
CA PHE A 474 -21.60 3.27 10.38
C PHE A 474 -20.75 2.16 11.01
N TYR A 475 -19.81 1.58 10.24
CA TYR A 475 -18.82 0.63 10.75
C TYR A 475 -18.06 1.22 11.94
N ALA A 476 -17.57 2.45 11.78
CA ALA A 476 -16.80 3.12 12.82
C ALA A 476 -17.63 3.35 14.10
N ALA A 477 -18.87 3.83 13.96
CA ALA A 477 -19.77 4.04 15.08
C ALA A 477 -20.08 2.71 15.81
N LEU A 478 -20.36 1.65 15.06
CA LEU A 478 -20.66 0.34 15.64
C LEU A 478 -19.45 -0.26 16.36
N MET A 479 -18.25 -0.16 15.79
CA MET A 479 -17.02 -0.60 16.45
C MET A 479 -16.72 0.20 17.73
N TYR A 480 -17.02 1.50 17.76
CA TYR A 480 -16.92 2.31 18.97
C TYR A 480 -17.88 1.83 20.06
N VAL A 481 -19.15 1.60 19.71
CA VAL A 481 -20.19 1.09 20.64
C VAL A 481 -19.84 -0.30 21.17
N MET A 482 -19.28 -1.17 20.32
CA MET A 482 -18.83 -2.51 20.70
C MET A 482 -17.47 -2.51 21.44
N GLY A 483 -16.97 -1.35 21.86
CA GLY A 483 -15.79 -1.22 22.72
C GLY A 483 -14.49 -1.64 22.06
N SER A 484 -14.31 -1.38 20.76
CA SER A 484 -13.07 -1.69 20.04
C SER A 484 -11.88 -0.88 20.53
N GLU A 485 -10.81 -1.58 20.91
CA GLU A 485 -9.54 -0.97 21.31
C GLU A 485 -8.89 -0.27 20.11
N GLU A 486 -9.02 -0.85 18.92
CA GLU A 486 -8.56 -0.28 17.65
C GLU A 486 -9.30 1.01 17.31
N MET A 487 -10.63 1.03 17.48
CA MET A 487 -11.40 2.26 17.29
C MET A 487 -11.02 3.32 18.32
N ARG A 488 -10.84 2.93 19.58
CA ARG A 488 -10.41 3.85 20.64
C ARG A 488 -9.02 4.44 20.35
N SER A 489 -8.07 3.61 19.91
CA SER A 489 -6.72 4.07 19.58
C SER A 489 -6.73 5.03 18.39
N ILE A 490 -7.56 4.78 17.37
CA ILE A 490 -7.77 5.71 16.24
C ILE A 490 -8.36 7.04 16.73
N ILE A 491 -9.39 7.02 17.56
CA ILE A 491 -10.00 8.25 18.10
C ILE A 491 -8.97 9.04 18.93
N VAL A 492 -8.17 8.38 19.75
CA VAL A 492 -7.09 9.02 20.51
C VAL A 492 -6.05 9.62 19.58
N ALA A 493 -5.62 8.89 18.55
CA ALA A 493 -4.65 9.38 17.57
C ALA A 493 -5.17 10.60 16.81
N ILE A 494 -6.44 10.59 16.38
CA ILE A 494 -7.10 11.72 15.74
C ILE A 494 -7.14 12.91 16.70
N ARG A 495 -7.58 12.71 17.95
CA ARG A 495 -7.60 13.75 18.98
C ARG A 495 -6.22 14.31 19.26
N GLN A 496 -5.20 13.48 19.44
CA GLN A 496 -3.84 13.96 19.71
C GLN A 496 -3.27 14.77 18.53
N LYS A 497 -3.58 14.38 17.29
CA LYS A 497 -3.16 15.13 16.10
C LYS A 497 -3.90 16.47 15.98
N THR A 498 -5.20 16.50 16.26
CA THR A 498 -5.99 17.75 16.26
C THR A 498 -5.65 18.67 17.44
N PHE A 499 -5.40 18.13 18.64
CA PHE A 499 -4.99 18.91 19.81
C PHE A 499 -3.55 19.41 19.74
N ARG A 500 -2.59 18.65 19.17
CA ARG A 500 -1.24 19.20 18.86
C ARG A 500 -1.31 20.36 17.87
N SER A 501 -2.19 20.27 16.88
CA SER A 501 -2.41 21.35 15.90
C SER A 501 -2.98 22.60 16.59
N ALA A 502 -3.92 22.41 17.53
CA ALA A 502 -4.50 23.49 18.31
C ALA A 502 -3.49 24.11 19.29
N SER A 503 -2.70 23.31 20.01
CA SER A 503 -1.69 23.81 20.96
C SER A 503 -0.55 24.55 20.27
N LEU A 504 -0.13 24.10 19.09
CA LEU A 504 0.85 24.82 18.26
C LEU A 504 0.33 26.19 17.81
N LEU A 505 -0.97 26.31 17.48
CA LEU A 505 -1.58 27.59 17.14
C LEU A 505 -1.64 28.54 18.34
N THR A 506 -1.87 28.02 19.55
CA THR A 506 -1.83 28.81 20.79
C THR A 506 -0.41 29.25 21.14
N GLU A 507 0.59 28.37 21.01
CA GLU A 507 2.00 28.73 21.21
C GLU A 507 2.51 29.76 20.19
N ILE A 508 2.05 29.67 18.93
CA ILE A 508 2.36 30.67 17.90
C ILE A 508 1.69 32.01 18.21
N SER A 509 0.46 32.00 18.74
CA SER A 509 -0.25 33.19 19.20
C SER A 509 0.44 33.85 20.40
N GLU A 510 0.81 33.09 21.42
CA GLU A 510 1.46 33.61 22.63
C GLU A 510 2.90 34.08 22.38
N ASN A 511 3.65 33.42 21.48
CA ASN A 511 4.97 33.89 21.06
C ASN A 511 4.89 35.09 20.11
N GLY A 512 3.83 35.23 19.33
CA GLY A 512 3.57 36.43 18.51
C GLY A 512 3.38 37.69 19.35
N ASP A 513 2.67 37.58 20.49
CA ASP A 513 2.45 38.69 21.42
C ASP A 513 3.67 39.04 22.30
N ARG A 514 4.63 38.11 22.44
CA ARG A 514 5.92 38.38 23.11
C ARG A 514 6.95 39.06 22.21
N ILE A 515 6.76 39.03 20.90
CA ILE A 515 7.64 39.70 19.92
C ILE A 515 7.11 41.11 19.58
N SER A 516 5.87 41.45 19.99
CA SER A 516 5.24 42.76 19.79
C SER A 516 5.33 43.71 21.00
N LYS A 517 5.93 43.27 22.11
CA LYS A 517 6.32 44.10 23.27
C LYS A 517 7.83 44.15 23.38
#